data_AF-A0AAN7W9F7-F1
#
_entry.id   AF-A0AAN7W9F7-F1
#
_cell.length_a   1.000
_cell.length_b   1.000
_cell.length_c   1.000
_cell.angle_alpha   90.00
_cell.angle_beta   90.00
_cell.angle_gamma   90.00
#
_symmetry.space_group_name_H-M   'P 1'
#
loop_
_entity.id
_entity.type
_entity.pdbx_description
1 polymer ?
#
loop_
_entity_poly.entity_id
_entity_poly.type
_entity_poly.pdbx_seq_one_letter_code
_entity_poly.pdbx_strand_id
1 'polypeptide(L)'
;MVEHEVEGVKKSFKDGGIRENNPSGAAISEFHALYEGQAEEPALLLSVGTGRPDTTKTDGFADTWPGPFGRLPIVAKFLEKRAVVQNLLIKYTEGEKQHHQMREHAHGEHTWYKRLNVSSGLEEMPLDDWRSGEFNGQIVPGGASLSHMQEATEQYLERDFDQDVDSYAPPSVMLRQAAEKLVRQRRAREAMGGPRWEAFVGKYLHGYQERDENIPIAGRKDSDK
;
A
#
# COMPACT_ATOMS: atom_id res chain seq x y z
N MET A 1 -10.95 -4.73 17.50
CA MET A 1 -12.16 -4.03 17.02
C MET A 1 -12.26 -2.75 17.80
N VAL A 2 -12.32 -1.61 17.13
CA VAL A 2 -12.43 -0.30 17.78
C VAL A 2 -13.84 0.21 17.54
N GLU A 3 -14.52 0.61 18.61
CA GLU A 3 -15.86 1.22 18.53
C GLU A 3 -15.75 2.71 18.83
N HIS A 4 -16.34 3.54 17.98
CA HIS A 4 -16.38 4.98 18.20
C HIS A 4 -17.71 5.56 17.73
N GLU A 5 -18.21 6.56 18.43
CA GLU A 5 -19.43 7.26 18.08
C GLU A 5 -19.08 8.45 17.20
N VAL A 6 -19.62 8.47 15.99
CA VAL A 6 -19.45 9.56 15.03
C VAL A 6 -20.85 10.06 14.67
N GLU A 7 -21.13 11.33 14.98
CA GLU A 7 -22.43 11.98 14.71
C GLU A 7 -23.64 11.25 15.33
N GLY A 8 -23.47 10.72 16.55
CA GLY A 8 -24.55 9.99 17.25
C GLY A 8 -24.76 8.55 16.76
N VAL A 9 -23.95 8.08 15.80
CA VAL A 9 -24.00 6.71 15.29
C VAL A 9 -22.80 5.93 15.78
N LYS A 10 -23.05 4.81 16.48
CA LYS A 10 -22.00 3.89 16.90
C LYS A 10 -21.42 3.18 15.69
N LYS A 11 -20.16 3.45 15.37
CA LYS A 11 -19.41 2.82 14.28
C LYS A 11 -18.42 1.81 14.85
N SER A 12 -18.31 0.65 14.21
CA SER A 12 -17.27 -0.34 14.52
C SER A 12 -16.28 -0.40 13.36
N PHE A 13 -15.00 -0.32 13.69
CA PHE A 13 -13.91 -0.35 12.73
C PHE A 13 -13.17 -1.68 12.86
N LYS A 14 -12.98 -2.30 11.69
CA LYS A 14 -12.13 -3.47 11.49
C LYS A 14 -11.00 -3.10 10.51
N ASP A 15 -10.03 -3.99 10.38
CA ASP A 15 -8.90 -3.82 9.47
C ASP A 15 -9.38 -3.61 8.02
N GLY A 16 -8.76 -2.65 7.32
CA GLY A 16 -9.05 -2.33 5.91
C GLY A 16 -8.73 -3.49 4.96
N GLY A 17 -7.82 -4.39 5.34
CA GLY A 17 -7.52 -5.62 4.60
C GLY A 17 -8.68 -6.63 4.53
N ILE A 18 -9.83 -6.34 5.14
CA ILE A 18 -11.09 -7.09 4.98
C ILE A 18 -11.86 -6.62 3.73
N ARG A 19 -11.58 -5.41 3.23
CA ARG A 19 -12.30 -4.78 2.12
C ARG A 19 -11.43 -4.62 0.86
N GLU A 20 -10.18 -4.19 1.03
CA GLU A 20 -9.20 -4.06 -0.06
C GLU A 20 -7.80 -4.36 0.49
N ASN A 21 -7.21 -5.48 0.05
CA ASN A 21 -5.85 -5.84 0.47
C ASN A 21 -4.76 -5.04 -0.29
N ASN A 22 -5.13 -4.40 -1.40
CA ASN A 22 -4.31 -3.47 -2.14
C ASN A 22 -5.11 -2.18 -2.43
N PRO A 23 -4.94 -1.10 -1.64
CA PRO A 23 -5.77 0.10 -1.72
C PRO A 23 -5.47 0.99 -2.94
N SER A 24 -4.69 0.51 -3.92
CA SER A 24 -4.39 1.28 -5.13
C SER A 24 -5.65 1.62 -5.92
N GLY A 25 -6.66 0.75 -5.89
CA GLY A 25 -7.97 0.97 -6.52
C GLY A 25 -8.78 2.07 -5.85
N ALA A 26 -8.90 2.04 -4.52
CA ALA A 26 -9.50 3.14 -3.77
C ALA A 26 -8.76 4.46 -3.99
N ALA A 27 -7.42 4.44 -3.97
CA ALA A 27 -6.60 5.65 -4.15
C ALA A 27 -6.79 6.30 -5.53
N ILE A 28 -6.87 5.52 -6.61
CA ILE A 28 -7.16 6.08 -7.94
C ILE A 28 -8.60 6.59 -8.04
N SER A 29 -9.55 5.90 -7.43
CA SER A 29 -10.95 6.31 -7.41
C SER A 29 -11.12 7.65 -6.69
N GLU A 30 -10.43 7.82 -5.56
CA GLU A 30 -10.39 9.09 -4.82
C GLU A 30 -9.69 10.19 -5.62
N PHE A 31 -8.59 9.88 -6.31
CA PHE A 31 -7.93 10.83 -7.19
C PHE A 31 -8.89 11.37 -8.26
N HIS A 32 -9.62 10.51 -8.97
CA HIS A 32 -10.58 10.96 -9.97
C HIS A 32 -11.71 11.81 -9.36
N ALA A 33 -12.19 11.46 -8.17
CA ALA A 33 -13.20 12.26 -7.47
C ALA A 33 -12.68 13.66 -7.08
N LEU A 34 -11.41 13.79 -6.68
CA LEU A 34 -10.80 15.06 -6.28
C LEU A 34 -10.36 15.94 -7.46
N TYR A 35 -10.00 15.32 -8.59
CA TYR A 35 -9.43 16.00 -9.75
C TYR A 35 -10.31 15.91 -10.99
N GLU A 36 -11.61 15.66 -10.82
CA GLU A 36 -12.58 15.61 -11.92
C GLU A 36 -12.52 16.90 -12.76
N GLY A 37 -12.34 16.74 -14.08
CA GLY A 37 -12.19 17.85 -15.02
C GLY A 37 -10.86 18.62 -14.93
N GLN A 38 -9.95 18.25 -14.02
CA GLN A 38 -8.64 18.90 -13.86
C GLN A 38 -7.48 18.00 -14.29
N ALA A 39 -7.55 16.70 -13.98
CA ALA A 39 -6.55 15.72 -14.37
C ALA A 39 -7.19 14.35 -14.59
N GLU A 40 -6.93 13.76 -15.76
CA GLU A 40 -7.39 12.40 -16.07
C GLU A 40 -6.52 11.35 -15.38
N GLU A 41 -5.23 11.63 -15.18
CA GLU A 41 -4.27 10.67 -14.63
C GLU A 41 -3.39 11.31 -13.55
N PRO A 42 -2.97 10.56 -12.52
CA PRO A 42 -1.99 11.05 -11.57
C PRO A 42 -0.61 11.14 -12.22
N ALA A 43 0.24 12.05 -11.74
CA ALA A 43 1.63 12.13 -12.20
C ALA A 43 2.44 10.87 -11.86
N LEU A 44 2.07 10.16 -10.79
CA LEU A 44 2.64 8.90 -10.33
C LEU A 44 1.67 8.27 -9.31
N LEU A 45 1.42 6.97 -9.44
CA LEU A 45 0.80 6.10 -8.43
C LEU A 45 1.78 4.94 -8.15
N LEU A 46 2.45 4.98 -7.00
CA LEU A 46 3.38 3.95 -6.56
C LEU A 46 2.68 3.02 -5.55
N SER A 47 2.47 1.77 -5.94
CA SER A 47 1.91 0.71 -5.10
C SER A 47 3.05 -0.10 -4.47
N VAL A 48 3.06 -0.24 -3.14
CA VAL A 48 4.08 -1.01 -2.41
C VAL A 48 3.40 -2.15 -1.68
N GLY A 49 3.77 -3.39 -2.02
CA GLY A 49 3.28 -4.61 -1.39
C GLY A 49 4.23 -5.15 -0.32
N THR A 50 3.71 -6.06 0.51
CA THR A 50 4.43 -6.64 1.66
C THR A 50 5.00 -8.04 1.37
N GLY A 51 5.12 -8.44 0.11
CA GLY A 51 5.54 -9.78 -0.30
C GLY A 51 4.41 -10.59 -0.94
N ARG A 52 4.79 -11.74 -1.52
CA ARG A 52 3.87 -12.73 -2.09
C ARG A 52 3.81 -13.97 -1.20
N PRO A 53 2.63 -14.55 -0.91
CA PRO A 53 2.55 -15.83 -0.22
C PRO A 53 2.92 -17.00 -1.13
N ASP A 54 3.35 -18.11 -0.54
CA ASP A 54 3.66 -19.35 -1.28
C ASP A 54 2.36 -19.98 -1.85
N THR A 55 2.23 -19.96 -3.18
CA THR A 55 1.07 -20.54 -3.89
C THR A 55 1.30 -21.99 -4.35
N THR A 56 2.52 -22.53 -4.22
CA THR A 56 2.89 -23.85 -4.76
C THR A 56 2.39 -25.01 -3.88
N LYS A 57 2.10 -24.76 -2.60
CA LYS A 57 1.57 -25.78 -1.66
C LYS A 57 0.07 -26.10 -1.85
N THR A 58 -0.58 -25.52 -2.85
CA THR A 58 -2.04 -25.61 -3.04
C THR A 58 -2.49 -26.83 -3.87
N ASP A 59 -1.58 -27.52 -4.57
CA ASP A 59 -1.95 -28.54 -5.56
C ASP A 59 -2.16 -29.97 -5.00
N GLY A 60 -1.99 -30.18 -3.69
CA GLY A 60 -2.02 -31.53 -3.08
C GLY A 60 -3.22 -31.87 -2.19
N PHE A 61 -4.21 -30.98 -2.06
CA PHE A 61 -5.17 -31.03 -0.92
C PHE A 61 -6.65 -31.21 -1.30
N ALA A 62 -6.95 -31.63 -2.53
CA ALA A 62 -8.31 -31.93 -2.99
C ALA A 62 -8.83 -33.33 -2.60
N ASP A 63 -7.96 -34.28 -2.23
CA ASP A 63 -8.33 -35.71 -2.25
C ASP A 63 -8.63 -36.40 -0.91
N THR A 64 -8.65 -35.71 0.24
CA THR A 64 -8.98 -36.39 1.52
C THR A 64 -9.83 -35.53 2.47
N TRP A 65 -11.16 -35.65 2.33
CA TRP A 65 -12.11 -35.26 3.37
C TRP A 65 -12.66 -36.52 4.08
N PRO A 66 -12.36 -36.78 5.36
CA PRO A 66 -12.92 -37.93 6.06
C PRO A 66 -14.08 -37.51 6.98
N GLY A 67 -15.31 -37.70 6.53
CA GLY A 67 -16.47 -38.08 7.37
C GLY A 67 -16.83 -37.27 8.64
N PRO A 68 -17.70 -37.82 9.51
CA PRO A 68 -18.47 -37.08 10.52
C PRO A 68 -17.74 -36.78 11.85
N PHE A 69 -16.41 -36.65 11.85
CA PHE A 69 -15.58 -36.53 13.07
C PHE A 69 -14.96 -35.13 13.31
N GLY A 70 -15.52 -34.07 12.73
CA GLY A 70 -14.99 -32.69 12.73
C GLY A 70 -14.92 -31.94 14.08
N ARG A 71 -14.93 -32.63 15.23
CA ARG A 71 -14.91 -32.01 16.58
C ARG A 71 -13.67 -32.33 17.42
N LEU A 72 -12.66 -32.99 16.85
CA LEU A 72 -11.40 -33.21 17.57
C LEU A 72 -10.53 -31.93 17.54
N PRO A 73 -9.91 -31.52 18.66
CA PRO A 73 -9.14 -30.28 18.76
C PRO A 73 -7.94 -30.21 17.80
N ILE A 74 -7.44 -31.35 17.35
CA ILE A 74 -6.38 -31.46 16.33
C ILE A 74 -6.93 -31.08 14.94
N VAL A 75 -8.15 -31.52 14.61
CA VAL A 75 -8.83 -31.19 13.34
C VAL A 75 -9.22 -29.71 13.33
N ALA A 76 -9.66 -29.16 14.46
CA ALA A 76 -9.97 -27.73 14.59
C ALA A 76 -8.74 -26.85 14.30
N LYS A 77 -7.57 -27.18 14.85
CA LYS A 77 -6.30 -26.48 14.55
C LYS A 77 -5.89 -26.62 13.07
N PHE A 78 -6.15 -27.77 12.46
CA PHE A 78 -5.89 -27.98 11.03
C PHE A 78 -6.84 -27.16 10.15
N LEU A 79 -8.12 -27.08 10.51
CA LEU A 79 -9.12 -26.25 9.84
C LEU A 79 -8.81 -24.76 9.99
N GLU A 80 -8.36 -24.32 11.17
CA GLU A 80 -7.93 -22.93 11.42
C GLU A 80 -6.73 -22.57 10.54
N LYS A 81 -5.71 -23.43 10.46
CA LYS A 81 -4.58 -23.23 9.54
C LYS A 81 -5.01 -23.21 8.07
N ARG A 82 -5.94 -24.09 7.65
CA ARG A 82 -6.51 -24.05 6.28
C ARG A 82 -7.28 -22.77 6.01
N ALA A 83 -8.05 -22.27 6.98
CA ALA A 83 -8.80 -21.03 6.85
C ALA A 83 -7.86 -19.81 6.76
N VAL A 84 -6.77 -19.80 7.52
CA VAL A 84 -5.72 -18.77 7.40
C VAL A 84 -5.08 -18.80 6.00
N VAL A 85 -4.71 -19.98 5.50
CA VAL A 85 -4.17 -20.15 4.14
C VAL A 85 -5.18 -19.72 3.07
N GLN A 86 -6.44 -20.12 3.19
CA GLN A 86 -7.51 -19.73 2.26
C GLN A 86 -7.74 -18.22 2.27
N ASN A 87 -7.79 -17.58 3.45
CA ASN A 87 -7.93 -16.14 3.55
C ASN A 87 -6.72 -15.39 2.97
N LEU A 88 -5.50 -15.88 3.18
CA LEU A 88 -4.29 -15.31 2.56
C LEU A 88 -4.31 -15.45 1.03
N LEU A 89 -4.72 -16.61 0.51
CA LEU A 89 -4.87 -16.85 -0.93
C LEU A 89 -5.96 -15.97 -1.55
N ILE A 90 -7.11 -15.80 -0.89
CA ILE A 90 -8.18 -14.90 -1.35
C ILE A 90 -7.65 -13.46 -1.39
N LYS A 91 -7.00 -13.01 -0.31
CA LYS A 91 -6.38 -11.67 -0.23
C LYS A 91 -5.29 -11.45 -1.29
N TYR A 92 -4.53 -12.49 -1.63
CA TYR A 92 -3.54 -12.45 -2.69
C TYR A 92 -4.18 -12.36 -4.07
N THR A 93 -5.15 -13.22 -4.37
CA THR A 93 -5.84 -13.22 -5.67
C THR A 93 -6.57 -11.88 -5.90
N GLU A 94 -7.11 -11.27 -4.85
CA GLU A 94 -7.67 -9.92 -4.91
C GLU A 94 -6.59 -8.85 -5.19
N GLY A 95 -5.45 -8.90 -4.48
CA GLY A 95 -4.34 -7.97 -4.67
C GLY A 95 -3.71 -8.04 -6.06
N GLU A 96 -3.55 -9.24 -6.62
CA GLU A 96 -3.05 -9.46 -7.98
C GLU A 96 -4.08 -9.04 -9.03
N LYS A 97 -5.36 -9.37 -8.84
CA LYS A 97 -6.43 -8.90 -9.73
C LYS A 97 -6.47 -7.38 -9.77
N GLN A 98 -6.39 -6.72 -8.61
CA GLN A 98 -6.35 -5.26 -8.53
C GLN A 98 -5.14 -4.70 -9.27
N HIS A 99 -3.96 -5.29 -9.08
CA HIS A 99 -2.77 -4.88 -9.81
C HIS A 99 -2.90 -5.05 -11.33
N HIS A 100 -3.46 -6.16 -11.81
CA HIS A 100 -3.69 -6.36 -13.24
C HIS A 100 -4.63 -5.30 -13.81
N GLN A 101 -5.74 -5.01 -13.12
CA GLN A 101 -6.68 -3.95 -13.52
C GLN A 101 -6.01 -2.58 -13.54
N MET A 102 -5.22 -2.24 -12.52
CA MET A 102 -4.48 -0.98 -12.46
C MET A 102 -3.44 -0.87 -13.56
N ARG A 103 -2.72 -1.95 -13.85
CA ARG A 103 -1.72 -2.01 -14.92
C ARG A 103 -2.37 -1.83 -16.28
N GLU A 104 -3.50 -2.49 -16.52
CA GLU A 104 -4.26 -2.33 -17.76
C GLU A 104 -4.76 -0.89 -17.92
N HIS A 105 -5.34 -0.32 -16.86
CA HIS A 105 -5.84 1.04 -16.85
C HIS A 105 -4.72 2.08 -17.10
N ALA A 106 -3.54 1.86 -16.53
CA ALA A 106 -2.37 2.71 -16.75
C ALA A 106 -1.61 2.42 -18.05
N HIS A 107 -2.06 1.44 -18.85
CA HIS A 107 -1.37 0.97 -20.06
C HIS A 107 0.07 0.45 -19.82
N GLY A 108 0.31 -0.14 -18.65
CA GLY A 108 1.57 -0.76 -18.26
C GLY A 108 2.33 0.01 -17.18
N GLU A 109 3.31 -0.63 -16.53
CA GLU A 109 4.01 -0.02 -15.39
C GLU A 109 5.13 0.97 -15.79
N HIS A 110 5.39 1.10 -17.10
CA HIS A 110 6.31 2.10 -17.63
C HIS A 110 5.71 3.52 -17.61
N THR A 111 4.41 3.67 -17.30
CA THR A 111 3.68 4.94 -17.26
C THR A 111 3.62 5.51 -15.83
N TRP A 112 2.46 6.04 -15.42
CA TRP A 112 2.20 6.64 -14.12
C TRP A 112 1.96 5.59 -13.01
N TYR A 113 1.59 4.35 -13.32
CA TYR A 113 1.43 3.30 -12.30
C TYR A 113 2.70 2.46 -12.17
N LYS A 114 3.15 2.18 -10.93
CA LYS A 114 4.28 1.28 -10.66
C LYS A 114 3.98 0.42 -9.44
N ARG A 115 4.33 -0.88 -9.46
CA ARG A 115 4.21 -1.75 -8.29
C ARG A 115 5.56 -2.32 -7.86
N LEU A 116 5.91 -2.08 -6.60
CA LEU A 116 7.02 -2.74 -5.93
C LEU A 116 6.44 -3.78 -4.97
N ASN A 117 6.77 -5.05 -5.16
CA ASN A 117 6.33 -6.12 -4.28
C ASN A 117 7.39 -7.21 -4.23
N VAL A 118 7.92 -7.48 -3.05
CA VAL A 118 8.96 -8.49 -2.85
C VAL A 118 8.47 -9.83 -3.42
N SER A 119 9.20 -10.33 -4.42
CA SER A 119 8.79 -11.49 -5.21
C SER A 119 9.10 -12.81 -4.51
N SER A 120 10.14 -12.83 -3.68
CA SER A 120 10.59 -14.02 -2.95
C SER A 120 11.32 -13.69 -1.65
N GLY A 121 11.49 -14.69 -0.79
CA GLY A 121 12.15 -14.60 0.51
C GLY A 121 11.21 -14.28 1.69
N LEU A 122 9.92 -14.01 1.46
CA LEU A 122 8.93 -13.70 2.50
C LEU A 122 7.70 -14.62 2.45
N GLU A 123 7.68 -15.60 1.56
CA GLU A 123 6.51 -16.40 1.23
C GLU A 123 6.01 -17.26 2.40
N GLU A 124 6.93 -17.67 3.27
CA GLU A 124 6.66 -18.48 4.45
C GLU A 124 6.54 -17.67 5.73
N MET A 125 6.71 -16.35 5.68
CA MET A 125 6.69 -15.49 6.85
C MET A 125 5.25 -15.26 7.34
N PRO A 126 4.89 -15.67 8.57
CA PRO A 126 3.58 -15.35 9.14
C PRO A 126 3.38 -13.84 9.33
N LEU A 127 2.13 -13.38 9.24
CA LEU A 127 1.78 -11.97 9.44
C LEU A 127 2.14 -11.47 10.85
N ASP A 128 2.13 -12.35 11.84
CA ASP A 128 2.46 -12.10 13.24
C ASP A 128 3.88 -12.55 13.61
N ASP A 129 4.76 -12.79 12.64
CA ASP A 129 6.15 -13.16 12.92
C ASP A 129 6.90 -12.04 13.65
N TRP A 130 7.23 -12.28 14.91
CA TRP A 130 7.88 -11.30 15.78
C TRP A 130 8.97 -11.96 16.64
N ARG A 131 9.98 -12.50 15.98
CA ARG A 131 11.07 -13.25 16.63
C ARG A 131 12.18 -12.31 17.09
N SER A 132 12.52 -12.37 18.37
CA SER A 132 13.68 -11.66 18.92
C SER A 132 14.97 -12.07 18.22
N GLY A 133 15.86 -11.12 18.02
CA GLY A 133 17.16 -11.37 17.39
C GLY A 133 17.95 -10.10 17.22
N GLU A 134 19.08 -10.20 16.54
CA GLU A 134 19.90 -9.04 16.20
C GLU A 134 19.26 -8.25 15.05
N PHE A 135 19.23 -6.93 15.21
CA PHE A 135 18.87 -5.96 14.17
C PHE A 135 19.75 -4.73 14.36
N ASN A 136 20.48 -4.32 13.31
CA ASN A 136 21.43 -3.19 13.36
C ASN A 136 22.41 -3.23 14.55
N GLY A 137 22.97 -4.41 14.85
CA GLY A 137 23.95 -4.61 15.92
C GLY A 137 23.37 -4.65 17.34
N GLN A 138 22.04 -4.70 17.49
CA GLN A 138 21.37 -4.77 18.80
C GLN A 138 20.38 -5.93 18.85
N ILE A 139 20.31 -6.61 20.00
CA ILE A 139 19.30 -7.66 20.23
C ILE A 139 18.00 -7.00 20.68
N VAL A 140 16.96 -7.08 19.86
CA VAL A 140 15.65 -6.47 20.12
C VAL A 140 14.51 -7.48 19.89
N PRO A 141 13.36 -7.31 20.56
CA PRO A 141 12.14 -8.01 20.17
C PRO A 141 11.81 -7.74 18.69
N GLY A 142 11.57 -8.81 17.92
CA GLY A 142 11.34 -8.73 16.47
C GLY A 142 12.61 -8.56 15.62
N GLY A 143 13.81 -8.49 16.22
CA GLY A 143 15.03 -8.21 15.48
C GLY A 143 15.35 -9.23 14.39
N ALA A 144 15.13 -10.53 14.64
CA ALA A 144 15.34 -11.56 13.62
C ALA A 144 14.35 -11.42 12.45
N SER A 145 13.09 -11.12 12.76
CA SER A 145 12.05 -10.89 11.74
C SER A 145 12.34 -9.63 10.91
N LEU A 146 12.76 -8.54 11.55
CA LEU A 146 13.16 -7.30 10.88
C LEU A 146 14.39 -7.49 9.97
N SER A 147 15.42 -8.18 10.46
CA SER A 147 16.62 -8.49 9.67
C SER A 147 16.28 -9.32 8.44
N HIS A 148 15.41 -10.33 8.57
CA HIS A 148 14.97 -11.13 7.44
C HIS A 148 14.16 -10.32 6.41
N MET A 149 13.23 -9.46 6.87
CA MET A 149 12.49 -8.56 5.98
C MET A 149 13.41 -7.59 5.23
N GLN A 150 14.42 -7.06 5.92
CA GLN A 150 15.41 -6.18 5.31
C GLN A 150 16.21 -6.92 4.25
N GLU A 151 16.76 -8.09 4.57
CA GLU A 151 17.55 -8.91 3.64
C GLU A 151 16.74 -9.27 2.38
N ALA A 152 15.50 -9.75 2.53
CA ALA A 152 14.65 -10.09 1.39
C ALA A 152 14.32 -8.85 0.53
N THR A 153 14.12 -7.69 1.17
CA THR A 153 13.87 -6.42 0.47
C THR A 153 15.10 -5.94 -0.28
N GLU A 154 16.29 -6.01 0.32
CA GLU A 154 17.56 -5.65 -0.31
C GLU A 154 17.83 -6.53 -1.53
N GLN A 155 17.69 -7.86 -1.39
CA GLN A 155 17.80 -8.80 -2.51
C GLN A 155 16.80 -8.47 -3.63
N TYR A 156 15.55 -8.16 -3.27
CA TYR A 156 14.54 -7.75 -4.26
C TYR A 156 14.88 -6.43 -4.96
N LEU A 157 15.50 -5.47 -4.28
CA LEU A 157 15.88 -4.20 -4.90
C LEU A 157 17.12 -4.36 -5.80
N GLU A 158 18.03 -5.28 -5.46
CA GLU A 158 19.30 -5.49 -6.15
C GLU A 158 19.23 -6.50 -7.30
N ARG A 159 18.18 -7.34 -7.36
CA ARG A 159 18.06 -8.33 -8.44
C ARG A 159 17.93 -7.69 -9.83
N ASP A 160 18.35 -8.48 -10.82
CA ASP A 160 18.15 -8.18 -12.23
C ASP A 160 16.69 -8.35 -12.65
N PHE A 161 16.41 -7.98 -13.90
CA PHE A 161 15.10 -8.14 -14.52
C PHE A 161 14.73 -9.62 -14.61
N ASP A 162 13.52 -9.94 -14.16
CA ASP A 162 12.97 -11.29 -14.17
C ASP A 162 11.65 -11.29 -14.94
N GLN A 163 11.62 -12.00 -16.06
CA GLN A 163 10.47 -12.04 -16.99
C GLN A 163 9.22 -12.67 -16.39
N ASP A 164 9.36 -13.50 -15.34
CA ASP A 164 8.23 -14.18 -14.72
C ASP A 164 7.47 -13.26 -13.75
N VAL A 165 8.12 -12.20 -13.27
CA VAL A 165 7.54 -11.30 -12.26
C VAL A 165 7.52 -9.82 -12.65
N ASP A 166 8.42 -9.38 -13.53
CA ASP A 166 8.53 -7.99 -13.96
C ASP A 166 7.80 -7.75 -15.27
N SER A 167 7.15 -6.59 -15.36
CA SER A 167 6.44 -6.19 -16.57
C SER A 167 7.29 -5.39 -17.57
N TYR A 168 8.31 -4.65 -17.12
CA TYR A 168 9.15 -3.85 -18.03
C TYR A 168 10.56 -3.52 -17.52
N ALA A 169 10.79 -3.49 -16.20
CA ALA A 169 12.07 -3.09 -15.62
C ALA A 169 12.26 -3.72 -14.23
N PRO A 170 13.53 -3.91 -13.78
CA PRO A 170 13.80 -4.40 -12.44
C PRO A 170 13.40 -3.36 -11.38
N PRO A 171 13.21 -3.78 -10.11
CA PRO A 171 12.67 -2.92 -9.04
C PRO A 171 13.48 -1.65 -8.80
N SER A 172 14.81 -1.73 -8.81
CA SER A 172 15.69 -0.56 -8.65
C SER A 172 15.50 0.50 -9.74
N VAL A 173 15.25 0.09 -10.98
CA VAL A 173 14.99 1.02 -12.10
C VAL A 173 13.65 1.72 -11.90
N MET A 174 12.60 0.98 -11.53
CA MET A 174 11.28 1.56 -11.24
C MET A 174 11.36 2.58 -10.11
N LEU A 175 12.10 2.26 -9.04
CA LEU A 175 12.29 3.13 -7.88
C LEU A 175 13.04 4.41 -8.26
N ARG A 176 14.12 4.31 -9.06
CA ARG A 176 14.86 5.48 -9.55
C ARG A 176 13.99 6.38 -10.42
N GLN A 177 13.20 5.82 -11.33
CA GLN A 177 12.27 6.57 -12.17
C GLN A 177 11.20 7.29 -11.34
N ALA A 178 10.63 6.60 -10.34
CA ALA A 178 9.67 7.20 -9.41
C ALA A 178 10.28 8.37 -8.63
N ALA A 179 11.49 8.17 -8.07
CA ALA A 179 12.20 9.22 -7.34
C ALA A 179 12.51 10.42 -8.24
N GLU A 180 12.99 10.19 -9.45
CA GLU A 180 13.26 11.24 -10.42
C GLU A 180 12.00 12.03 -10.78
N LYS A 181 10.88 11.35 -11.04
CA LYS A 181 9.58 11.98 -11.31
C LYS A 181 9.14 12.87 -10.14
N LEU A 182 9.25 12.39 -8.90
CA LEU A 182 8.90 13.15 -7.69
C LEU A 182 9.75 14.42 -7.56
N VAL A 183 11.07 14.31 -7.75
CA VAL A 183 11.99 15.45 -7.67
C VAL A 183 11.69 16.47 -8.77
N ARG A 184 11.55 16.02 -10.02
CA ARG A 184 11.23 16.90 -11.16
C ARG A 184 9.88 17.60 -10.96
N GLN A 185 8.86 16.87 -10.51
CA GLN A 185 7.54 17.43 -10.25
C GLN A 185 7.56 18.47 -9.13
N ARG A 186 8.32 18.22 -8.05
CA ARG A 186 8.51 19.19 -6.96
C ARG A 186 9.18 20.47 -7.46
N ARG A 187 10.30 20.34 -8.18
CA ARG A 187 11.04 21.49 -8.75
C ARG A 187 10.18 22.29 -9.73
N ALA A 188 9.37 21.62 -10.55
CA ALA A 188 8.44 22.31 -11.44
C ALA A 188 7.38 23.10 -10.66
N ARG A 189 6.80 22.52 -9.60
CA ARG A 189 5.85 23.23 -8.71
C ARG A 189 6.50 24.42 -8.00
N GLU A 190 7.74 24.27 -7.56
CA GLU A 190 8.53 25.36 -6.97
C GLU A 190 8.74 26.51 -7.95
N ALA A 191 9.16 26.21 -9.18
CA ALA A 191 9.36 27.21 -10.22
C ALA A 191 8.06 27.93 -10.63
N MET A 192 6.92 27.22 -10.63
CA MET A 192 5.61 27.82 -10.89
C MET A 192 5.11 28.67 -9.71
N GLY A 193 5.47 28.30 -8.47
CA GLY A 193 5.05 28.99 -7.27
C GLY A 193 3.53 29.00 -7.04
N GLY A 194 3.04 30.07 -6.42
CA GLY A 194 1.62 30.31 -6.18
C GLY A 194 1.07 29.75 -4.87
N PRO A 195 -0.20 30.05 -4.54
CA PRO A 195 -0.77 29.78 -3.21
C PRO A 195 -0.69 28.31 -2.78
N ARG A 196 -0.87 27.40 -3.75
CA ARG A 196 -0.77 25.95 -3.50
C ARG A 196 0.65 25.51 -3.13
N TRP A 197 1.67 26.08 -3.77
CA TRP A 197 3.07 25.79 -3.43
C TRP A 197 3.41 26.37 -2.06
N GLU A 198 3.00 27.60 -1.78
CA GLU A 198 3.23 28.27 -0.50
C GLU A 198 2.60 27.52 0.68
N ALA A 199 1.36 27.05 0.51
CA ALA A 199 0.69 26.19 1.49
C ALA A 199 1.47 24.86 1.67
N PHE A 200 1.92 24.24 0.59
CA PHE A 200 2.68 22.99 0.62
C PHE A 200 4.02 23.12 1.37
N VAL A 201 4.77 24.21 1.18
CA VAL A 201 6.02 24.46 1.91
C VAL A 201 5.81 25.01 3.32
N GLY A 202 4.54 25.17 3.75
CA GLY A 202 4.21 25.62 5.09
C GLY A 202 4.52 27.09 5.34
N LYS A 203 4.53 27.94 4.30
CA LYS A 203 4.83 29.39 4.40
C LYS A 203 3.98 30.09 5.48
N TYR A 204 2.76 29.61 5.70
CA TYR A 204 1.79 30.16 6.65
C TYR A 204 1.68 29.40 7.99
N LEU A 205 2.45 28.32 8.18
CA LEU A 205 2.43 27.52 9.42
C LEU A 205 3.20 28.18 10.57
N HIS A 206 4.15 29.05 10.23
CA HIS A 206 4.80 29.94 11.19
C HIS A 206 4.11 31.29 11.07
N GLY A 207 3.52 31.79 12.16
CA GLY A 207 2.75 33.04 12.21
C GLY A 207 3.53 34.32 11.90
N TYR A 208 4.37 34.33 10.87
CA TYR A 208 4.98 35.52 10.31
C TYR A 208 3.95 36.19 9.40
N GLN A 209 3.21 37.12 10.00
CA GLN A 209 2.43 38.11 9.29
C GLN A 209 3.36 38.95 8.40
N GLU A 210 3.12 38.91 7.11
CA GLU A 210 2.78 40.15 6.41
C GLU A 210 1.42 39.89 5.76
N ARG A 211 0.37 40.41 6.38
CA ARG A 211 -0.94 40.45 5.72
C ARG A 211 -0.81 41.45 4.58
N ASP A 212 -0.82 40.95 3.36
CA ASP A 212 -1.05 41.80 2.20
C ASP A 212 -2.54 42.18 2.21
N GLU A 213 -2.85 43.43 2.52
CA GLU A 213 -4.22 43.93 2.76
C GLU A 213 -5.12 43.87 1.50
N ASN A 214 -4.59 43.41 0.37
CA ASN A 214 -5.27 43.38 -0.93
C ASN A 214 -5.83 42.02 -1.37
N ILE A 215 -5.81 40.97 -0.53
CA ILE A 215 -6.42 39.68 -0.91
C ILE A 215 -7.84 39.59 -0.33
N PRO A 216 -8.92 39.72 -1.14
CA PRO A 216 -10.28 39.59 -0.65
C PRO A 216 -10.54 38.16 -0.17
N ILE A 217 -11.03 38.05 1.07
CA ILE A 217 -11.43 36.78 1.68
C ILE A 217 -12.74 36.32 1.05
N ALA A 218 -12.68 35.28 0.22
CA ALA A 218 -13.87 34.54 -0.16
C ALA A 218 -14.41 33.78 1.07
N GLY A 219 -15.59 34.18 1.58
CA GLY A 219 -16.37 33.30 2.46
C GLY A 219 -16.88 33.85 3.79
N ARG A 220 -16.68 35.13 4.12
CA ARG A 220 -17.48 35.73 5.22
C ARG A 220 -18.79 36.28 4.64
N LYS A 221 -19.85 35.48 4.73
CA LYS A 221 -21.21 36.04 4.75
C LYS A 221 -21.37 36.72 6.10
N ASP A 222 -21.26 38.03 6.11
CA ASP A 222 -21.71 38.85 7.23
C ASP A 222 -23.23 38.68 7.33
N SER A 223 -23.66 37.86 8.27
CA SER A 223 -25.03 37.85 8.74
C SER A 223 -25.18 38.98 9.75
N ASP A 224 -25.65 40.14 9.28
CA ASP A 224 -26.24 41.17 10.14
C ASP A 224 -27.27 41.97 9.33
N LYS A 225 -28.55 41.58 9.47
CA LYS A 225 -29.69 42.41 9.89
C LYS A 225 -30.99 41.61 9.85
#